data_AF-A0A2V7CYY7-F1
#
_entry.id   AF-A0A2V7CYY7-F1
#
_cell.length_a   1.000
_cell.length_b   1.000
_cell.length_c   1.000
_cell.angle_alpha   90.00
_cell.angle_beta   90.00
_cell.angle_gamma   90.00
#
_symmetry.space_group_name_H-M   'P 1'
#
loop_
_entity.id
_entity.type
_entity.pdbx_description
1 polymer ?
#
loop_
_entity_poly.entity_id
_entity_poly.type
_entity_poly.pdbx_seq_one_letter_code
_entity_poly.pdbx_strand_id
1 'polypeptide(L)'
;MRATADNLRRLTGAIVKAGGSAAVEADLVAEHLVRANLMGHDSHGVGMIPTYVRHLKAGLVVPNTRALGRDPRRGGSGRDVARRSRGAGRLIRVALE
;
A
#
# COMPACT_ATOMS: atom_id res chain seq x y z
N MET A 1 11.42 -1.64 -21.62
CA MET A 1 11.37 -0.21 -21.21
C MET A 1 12.23 -0.05 -19.96
N ARG A 2 13.07 0.99 -19.87
CA ARG A 2 13.88 1.29 -18.67
C ARG A 2 13.42 2.62 -18.09
N ALA A 3 13.31 2.71 -16.77
CA ALA A 3 12.96 3.92 -16.04
C ALA A 3 13.93 4.09 -14.87
N THR A 4 14.18 5.33 -14.45
CA THR A 4 15.01 5.61 -13.27
C THR A 4 14.22 5.42 -11.98
N ALA A 5 14.90 5.09 -10.89
CA ALA A 5 14.28 4.95 -9.57
C ALA A 5 13.53 6.22 -9.15
N ASP A 6 14.10 7.39 -9.39
CA ASP A 6 13.47 8.67 -9.02
C ASP A 6 12.22 8.98 -9.85
N ASN A 7 12.21 8.62 -11.15
CA ASN A 7 11.01 8.75 -11.97
C ASN A 7 9.91 7.81 -11.48
N LEU A 8 10.27 6.59 -11.10
CA LEU A 8 9.32 5.63 -10.53
C LEU A 8 8.78 6.10 -9.18
N ARG A 9 9.61 6.67 -8.31
CA ARG A 9 9.19 7.24 -7.01
C ARG A 9 8.19 8.36 -7.22
N ARG A 10 8.52 9.33 -8.08
CA ARG A 10 7.66 10.49 -8.38
C ARG A 10 6.32 10.06 -8.98
N LEU A 11 6.34 9.15 -9.96
CA LEU A 11 5.12 8.65 -10.60
C LEU A 11 4.25 7.88 -9.62
N THR A 12 4.85 6.94 -8.88
CA THR A 12 4.14 6.12 -7.89
C THR A 12 3.52 7.00 -6.80
N GLY A 13 4.30 7.93 -6.25
CA GLY A 13 3.82 8.85 -5.22
C GLY A 13 2.67 9.73 -5.73
N ALA A 14 2.74 10.24 -6.96
CA ALA A 14 1.66 11.02 -7.55
C ALA A 14 0.36 10.22 -7.69
N ILE A 15 0.44 8.95 -8.11
CA ILE A 15 -0.74 8.07 -8.22
C ILE A 15 -1.36 7.81 -6.84
N VAL A 16 -0.54 7.55 -5.83
CA VAL A 16 -1.00 7.26 -4.47
C VAL A 16 -1.62 8.51 -3.81
N LYS A 17 -1.04 9.70 -4.03
CA LYS A 17 -1.61 11.00 -3.60
C LYS A 17 -2.94 11.28 -4.30
N ALA A 18 -3.02 11.07 -5.61
CA ALA A 18 -4.28 11.21 -6.36
C ALA A 18 -5.38 10.25 -5.87
N GLY A 19 -4.97 9.14 -5.23
CA GLY A 19 -5.87 8.21 -4.56
C GLY A 19 -6.38 8.67 -3.19
N GLY A 20 -6.00 9.85 -2.70
CA GLY A 20 -6.42 10.40 -1.40
C GLY A 20 -5.47 10.15 -0.24
N SER A 21 -4.27 9.60 -0.50
CA SER A 21 -3.24 9.40 0.52
C SER A 21 -2.59 10.73 0.89
N ALA A 22 -2.22 10.90 2.16
CA ALA A 22 -1.39 12.04 2.58
C ALA A 22 -0.02 11.98 1.91
N ALA A 23 0.64 13.14 1.80
CA ALA A 23 1.92 13.25 1.12
C ALA A 23 2.96 12.26 1.69
N VAL A 24 3.03 12.17 3.03
CA VAL A 24 3.96 11.27 3.74
C VAL A 24 3.67 9.81 3.44
N GLU A 25 2.40 9.38 3.48
CA GLU A 25 2.03 7.98 3.18
C GLU A 25 2.39 7.63 1.73
N ALA A 26 2.08 8.51 0.79
CA ALA A 26 2.37 8.28 -0.60
C ALA A 26 3.86 8.19 -0.91
N ASP A 27 4.67 9.03 -0.28
CA ASP A 27 6.13 9.00 -0.44
C ASP A 27 6.71 7.71 0.15
N LEU A 28 6.20 7.24 1.30
CA LEU A 28 6.59 5.96 1.90
C LEU A 28 6.22 4.77 1.02
N VAL A 29 4.99 4.72 0.49
CA VAL A 29 4.56 3.65 -0.42
C VAL A 29 5.43 3.64 -1.68
N ALA A 30 5.69 4.82 -2.26
CA ALA A 30 6.53 4.92 -3.45
C ALA A 30 7.97 4.44 -3.20
N GLU A 31 8.55 4.79 -2.05
CA GLU A 31 9.88 4.35 -1.67
C GLU A 31 9.96 2.82 -1.56
N HIS A 32 9.00 2.19 -0.90
CA HIS A 32 9.02 0.74 -0.69
C HIS A 32 8.84 -0.04 -2.00
N LEU A 33 7.91 0.38 -2.86
CA LEU A 33 7.70 -0.29 -4.15
C LEU A 33 8.93 -0.15 -5.06
N VAL A 34 9.57 1.02 -5.10
CA VAL A 34 10.80 1.20 -5.90
C VAL A 34 11.96 0.43 -5.31
N ARG A 35 12.11 0.41 -3.98
CA ARG A 35 13.12 -0.40 -3.28
C ARG A 35 12.96 -1.89 -3.59
N ALA A 36 11.73 -2.41 -3.62
CA ALA A 36 11.47 -3.79 -4.00
C ALA A 36 11.95 -4.11 -5.43
N ASN A 37 11.72 -3.23 -6.40
CA ASN A 37 12.29 -3.39 -7.74
C ASN A 37 13.81 -3.38 -7.74
N LEU A 38 14.44 -2.46 -6.99
CA LEU A 38 15.91 -2.39 -6.89
C LEU A 38 16.52 -3.63 -6.23
N MET A 39 15.77 -4.32 -5.37
CA MET A 39 16.17 -5.57 -4.72
C MET A 39 15.86 -6.82 -5.55
N GLY A 40 15.26 -6.69 -6.74
CA GLY A 40 14.86 -7.82 -7.59
C GLY A 40 13.57 -8.52 -7.14
N HIS A 41 12.80 -7.90 -6.25
CA HIS A 41 11.49 -8.37 -5.78
C HIS A 41 10.35 -7.71 -6.56
N ASP A 42 10.36 -7.84 -7.89
CA ASP A 42 9.43 -7.15 -8.78
C ASP A 42 7.95 -7.46 -8.52
N SER A 43 7.64 -8.65 -7.97
CA SER A 43 6.28 -9.03 -7.55
C SER A 43 5.69 -8.11 -6.48
N HIS A 44 6.54 -7.41 -5.74
CA HIS A 44 6.19 -6.44 -4.71
C HIS A 44 6.56 -5.01 -5.11
N GLY A 45 7.05 -4.81 -6.34
CA GLY A 45 7.48 -3.51 -6.84
C GLY A 45 6.36 -2.64 -7.39
N VAL A 46 6.73 -1.65 -8.21
CA VAL A 46 5.79 -0.69 -8.83
C VAL A 46 4.70 -1.34 -9.67
N GLY A 47 4.90 -2.59 -10.11
CA GLY A 47 3.88 -3.40 -10.79
C GLY A 47 2.60 -3.63 -9.96
N MET A 48 2.63 -3.37 -8.65
CA MET A 48 1.48 -3.45 -7.77
C MET A 48 0.51 -2.26 -7.86
N ILE A 49 0.93 -1.15 -8.48
CA ILE A 49 0.13 0.08 -8.54
C ILE A 49 -1.23 -0.09 -9.24
N PRO A 50 -1.34 -0.79 -10.39
CA PRO A 50 -2.64 -1.08 -10.98
C PRO A 50 -3.59 -1.83 -10.05
N THR A 51 -3.07 -2.76 -9.24
CA THR A 51 -3.87 -3.49 -8.23
C THR A 51 -4.29 -2.57 -7.09
N TYR A 52 -3.38 -1.73 -6.60
CA TYR A 52 -3.72 -0.68 -5.61
C TYR A 52 -4.87 0.19 -6.10
N VAL A 53 -4.80 0.74 -7.31
CA VAL A 53 -5.85 1.61 -7.88
C VAL A 53 -7.18 0.87 -8.03
N ARG A 54 -7.17 -0.39 -8.49
CA ARG A 54 -8.38 -1.22 -8.57
C ARG A 54 -9.04 -1.40 -7.20
N HIS A 55 -8.24 -1.70 -6.18
CA HIS A 55 -8.75 -1.89 -4.82
C HIS A 55 -9.24 -0.59 -4.18
N LEU A 56 -8.58 0.53 -4.49
CA LEU A 56 -9.02 1.86 -4.06
C LEU A 56 -10.41 2.18 -4.64
N LYS A 57 -10.58 1.98 -5.96
CA LYS A 57 -11.88 2.18 -6.63
C LYS A 57 -12.97 1.24 -6.11
N ALA A 58 -12.60 0.03 -5.70
CA ALA A 58 -13.52 -0.93 -5.10
C ALA A 58 -13.80 -0.66 -3.60
N GLY A 59 -13.22 0.39 -3.01
CA GLY A 59 -13.36 0.71 -1.58
C GLY A 59 -12.74 -0.33 -0.65
N LEU A 60 -11.86 -1.18 -1.18
CA LEU A 60 -11.16 -2.22 -0.42
C LEU A 60 -9.97 -1.61 0.32
N VAL A 61 -9.25 -0.70 -0.33
CA VAL A 61 -8.18 0.09 0.31
C VAL A 61 -8.76 1.40 0.82
N VAL A 62 -8.49 1.73 2.07
CA VAL A 62 -8.76 3.04 2.66
C VAL A 62 -7.41 3.70 2.93
N PRO A 63 -7.03 4.75 2.20
CA PRO A 63 -5.79 5.51 2.43
C PRO A 63 -5.72 6.06 3.86
N ASN A 64 -4.51 6.30 4.34
CA ASN A 64 -4.20 6.82 5.66
C ASN A 64 -4.71 5.94 6.81
N THR A 65 -4.94 4.65 6.55
CA THR A 65 -5.33 3.70 7.59
C THR A 65 -4.09 3.21 8.31
N ARG A 66 -3.93 3.63 9.56
CA ARG A 66 -2.87 3.11 10.44
C ARG A 66 -3.04 1.60 10.57
N ALA A 67 -2.00 0.84 10.24
CA ALA A 67 -1.97 -0.58 10.54
C ALA A 67 -2.19 -0.75 12.05
N LEU A 68 -3.33 -1.33 12.43
CA LEU A 68 -3.53 -1.80 13.80
C LEU A 68 -2.51 -2.92 14.01
N GLY A 69 -1.37 -2.56 14.59
CA GLY A 69 -0.44 -3.51 15.15
C GLY A 69 -1.25 -4.46 16.04
N ARG A 70 -1.21 -5.74 15.74
CA ARG A 70 -1.92 -6.76 16.51
C ARG A 70 -1.33 -6.72 17.92
N ASP A 71 -1.99 -6.02 18.83
CA ASP A 71 -1.68 -6.11 20.27
C ASP A 71 -1.87 -7.58 20.68
N PRO A 72 -0.80 -8.29 21.08
CA PRO A 72 -0.88 -9.70 21.43
C PRO A 72 -1.77 -9.97 22.65
N ARG A 73 -2.22 -8.94 23.39
CA ARG A 73 -3.01 -9.09 24.63
C ARG A 73 -4.52 -8.89 24.46
N ARG A 74 -5.01 -8.50 23.27
CA ARG A 74 -6.43 -8.19 23.09
C ARG A 74 -7.22 -9.37 22.51
N GLY A 75 -7.60 -10.29 23.39
CA GLY A 75 -8.59 -11.36 23.15
C GLY A 75 -10.03 -10.85 23.07
N GLY A 76 -10.31 -9.88 22.19
CA GLY A 76 -11.65 -9.30 22.01
C GLY A 76 -12.33 -9.79 20.73
N SER A 77 -13.51 -10.39 20.86
CA SER A 77 -14.42 -10.81 19.78
C SER A 77 -14.47 -9.82 18.60
N GLY A 78 -13.70 -10.12 17.55
CA GLY A 78 -13.52 -9.29 16.34
C GLY A 78 -14.70 -9.32 15.37
N ARG A 79 -15.94 -9.20 15.86
CA ARG A 79 -17.15 -9.34 15.02
C ARG A 79 -17.68 -8.03 14.41
N ASP A 80 -17.28 -6.86 14.87
CA ASP A 80 -17.90 -5.59 14.42
C ASP A 80 -17.05 -4.69 13.49
N VAL A 81 -15.77 -5.02 13.25
CA VAL A 81 -14.91 -4.24 12.32
C VAL A 81 -14.41 -5.08 11.13
N ALA A 82 -14.66 -6.40 11.15
CA ALA A 82 -14.07 -7.36 10.22
C ALA A 82 -14.87 -7.62 8.93
N ARG A 83 -15.85 -6.78 8.57
CA ARG A 83 -16.66 -6.97 7.34
C ARG A 83 -16.31 -6.02 6.18
N ARG A 84 -15.45 -5.02 6.32
CA ARG A 84 -15.17 -4.07 5.23
C ARG A 84 -13.81 -4.13 4.54
N SER A 85 -12.84 -4.95 4.99
CA SER A 85 -11.48 -4.87 4.40
C SER A 85 -10.67 -6.17 4.43
N ARG A 86 -11.29 -7.34 4.24
CA ARG A 86 -10.54 -8.63 4.28
C ARG A 86 -9.61 -8.89 3.08
N GLY A 87 -9.68 -8.09 2.02
CA GLY A 87 -8.85 -8.27 0.82
C GLY A 87 -7.64 -7.33 0.72
N ALA A 88 -7.74 -6.11 1.25
CA ALA A 88 -6.83 -5.02 0.88
C ALA A 88 -5.87 -4.58 1.98
N GLY A 89 -6.11 -4.95 3.24
CA GLY A 89 -5.13 -4.78 4.32
C GLY A 89 -3.81 -5.55 4.09
N ARG A 90 -3.76 -6.47 3.12
CA ARG A 90 -2.50 -7.13 2.71
C ARG A 90 -1.64 -6.30 1.77
N LEU A 91 -2.21 -5.43 0.92
CA LEU A 91 -1.38 -4.73 -0.08
C LEU A 91 -0.50 -3.64 0.53
N ILE A 92 -1.00 -2.90 1.51
CA ILE A 92 -0.17 -1.93 2.26
C ILE A 92 0.77 -2.68 3.22
N ARG A 93 0.35 -3.82 3.78
CA ARG A 93 1.21 -4.64 4.64
C ARG A 93 2.42 -5.22 3.91
N VAL A 94 2.23 -5.69 2.67
CA VAL A 94 3.32 -6.23 1.83
C VAL A 94 4.26 -5.13 1.32
N ALA A 95 3.80 -3.88 1.27
CA ALA A 95 4.64 -2.73 0.94
C ALA A 95 5.36 -2.12 2.16
N LEU A 96 5.20 -2.64 3.38
CA LEU A 96 5.81 -2.10 4.60
C LEU A 96 6.55 -3.17 5.46
N GLU A 97 6.53 -4.43 5.04
CA GLU A 97 7.35 -5.53 5.57
C GLU A 97 8.55 -5.75 4.63
#